data_AF-A0A4Q2ATX3-F1
#
_entry.id   AF-A0A4Q2ATX3-F1
#
_cell.length_a   1.000
_cell.length_b   1.000
_cell.length_c   1.000
_cell.angle_alpha   90.00
_cell.angle_beta   90.00
_cell.angle_gamma   90.00
#
_symmetry.space_group_name_H-M   'P 1'
#
loop_
_entity.id
_entity.type
_entity.pdbx_description
1 polymer ?
#
loop_
_entity_poly.entity_id
_entity_poly.type
_entity_poly.pdbx_seq_one_letter_code
_entity_poly.pdbx_strand_id
1 'polypeptide(L)'
;MTDLATLKNRLLADPATKAEYDAQAFGLAVAHELVAARLRAGLTREQLAERMQTTQSTIERMESGHTMPSLRRLSGYAKATGSRVVISLAATQ
;
A
#
# COMPACT_ATOMS: atom_id res chain seq x y z
N MET A 1 20.26 22.36 -6.12
CA MET A 1 19.27 21.53 -5.39
C MET A 1 19.54 20.08 -5.73
N THR A 2 19.69 19.21 -4.74
CA THR A 2 19.78 17.77 -4.98
C THR A 2 18.37 17.27 -5.28
N ASP A 3 18.16 16.61 -6.41
CA ASP A 3 16.87 16.01 -6.73
C ASP A 3 16.61 14.75 -5.86
N LEU A 4 15.36 14.30 -5.84
CA LEU A 4 14.93 13.17 -5.01
C LEU A 4 15.65 11.86 -5.35
N ALA A 5 15.94 11.62 -6.63
CA ALA A 5 16.62 10.41 -7.07
C ALA A 5 18.08 10.41 -6.58
N THR A 6 18.77 11.54 -6.69
CA THR A 6 20.13 11.73 -6.20
C THR A 6 20.21 11.58 -4.68
N LEU A 7 19.25 12.15 -3.94
CA LEU A 7 19.18 11.98 -2.48
C LEU A 7 18.92 10.51 -2.09
N LYS A 8 17.97 9.85 -2.75
CA LYS A 8 17.64 8.44 -2.50
C LYS A 8 18.86 7.54 -2.70
N ASN A 9 19.57 7.69 -3.81
CA ASN A 9 20.77 6.88 -4.10
C ASN A 9 21.85 7.05 -3.02
N ARG A 10 22.04 8.27 -2.52
CA ARG A 10 23.01 8.53 -1.44
C ARG A 10 22.61 7.87 -0.13
N LEU A 11 21.32 7.91 0.23
CA LEU A 11 20.82 7.28 1.46
C LEU A 11 20.86 5.75 1.38
N LEU A 12 20.51 5.17 0.23
CA LEU A 12 20.53 3.72 0.02
C LEU A 12 21.95 3.14 -0.14
N ALA A 13 22.99 3.97 -0.16
CA ALA A 13 24.38 3.51 -0.10
C ALA A 13 24.76 2.99 1.30
N ASP A 14 24.05 3.41 2.35
CA ASP A 14 24.21 2.85 3.69
C ASP A 14 23.44 1.51 3.82
N PRO A 15 24.11 0.40 4.17
CA PRO A 15 23.46 -0.92 4.24
C PRO A 15 22.30 -1.01 5.23
N ALA A 16 22.39 -0.32 6.38
CA ALA A 16 21.32 -0.32 7.37
C ALA A 16 20.07 0.40 6.84
N THR A 17 20.26 1.55 6.20
CA THR A 17 19.20 2.30 5.53
C THR A 17 18.58 1.49 4.39
N LYS A 18 19.40 0.80 3.59
CA LYS A 18 18.91 -0.06 2.51
C LYS A 18 18.07 -1.22 3.04
N ALA A 19 18.52 -1.90 4.09
CA ALA A 19 17.79 -3.02 4.68
C ALA A 19 16.40 -2.60 5.18
N GLU A 20 16.30 -1.46 5.87
CA GLU A 20 15.01 -0.93 6.34
C GLU A 20 14.12 -0.49 5.16
N TYR A 21 14.70 0.15 4.14
CA TYR A 21 13.97 0.52 2.93
C TYR A 21 13.37 -0.69 2.21
N ASP A 22 14.17 -1.75 2.03
CA ASP A 22 13.74 -2.98 1.39
C ASP A 22 12.68 -3.72 2.23
N ALA A 23 12.81 -3.70 3.56
CA ALA A 23 11.83 -4.30 4.47
C ALA A 23 10.43 -3.66 4.34
N GLN A 24 10.36 -2.37 4.04
CA GLN A 24 9.10 -1.63 3.85
C GLN A 24 8.54 -1.74 2.42
N ALA A 25 9.34 -2.19 1.44
CA ALA A 25 8.99 -2.18 0.03
C ALA A 25 7.68 -2.94 -0.27
N PHE A 26 7.48 -4.10 0.36
CA PHE A 26 6.27 -4.90 0.17
C PHE A 26 5.01 -4.19 0.70
N GLY A 27 5.09 -3.58 1.89
CA GLY A 27 3.98 -2.81 2.48
C GLY A 27 3.56 -1.64 1.61
N LEU A 28 4.54 -0.90 1.08
CA LEU A 28 4.31 0.21 0.14
C LEU A 28 3.67 -0.27 -1.17
N ALA A 29 4.12 -1.41 -1.71
CA ALA A 29 3.52 -1.97 -2.93
C ALA A 29 2.04 -2.32 -2.74
N VAL A 30 1.69 -2.94 -1.61
CA VAL A 30 0.29 -3.23 -1.25
C VAL A 30 -0.52 -1.93 -1.12
N ALA A 31 0.02 -0.94 -0.40
CA ALA A 31 -0.64 0.35 -0.21
C ALA A 31 -0.93 1.08 -1.53
N HIS A 32 0.04 1.10 -2.45
CA HIS A 32 -0.13 1.69 -3.77
C HIS A 32 -1.25 1.02 -4.57
N GLU A 33 -1.36 -0.31 -4.52
CA GLU A 33 -2.45 -1.02 -5.21
C GLU A 33 -3.82 -0.69 -4.60
N LEU A 34 -3.91 -0.59 -3.26
CA LEU A 34 -5.15 -0.20 -2.59
C LEU A 34 -5.58 1.21 -2.98
N VAL A 35 -4.67 2.19 -2.92
CA VAL A 35 -4.93 3.57 -3.35
C VAL A 35 -5.39 3.60 -4.81
N ALA A 36 -4.69 2.88 -5.70
CA ALA A 36 -5.04 2.80 -7.10
C ALA A 36 -6.45 2.20 -7.31
N ALA A 37 -6.79 1.12 -6.60
CA ALA A 37 -8.12 0.51 -6.66
C ALA A 37 -9.23 1.48 -6.20
N ARG A 38 -9.02 2.22 -5.11
CA ARG A 38 -9.97 3.23 -4.64
C ARG A 38 -10.15 4.36 -5.63
N LEU A 39 -9.06 4.85 -6.22
CA LEU A 39 -9.10 5.91 -7.23
C LEU A 39 -9.81 5.46 -8.50
N ARG A 40 -9.56 4.24 -8.99
CA ARG A 40 -10.30 3.64 -10.12
C ARG A 40 -11.80 3.54 -9.85
N ALA A 41 -12.18 3.26 -8.60
CA ALA A 41 -13.58 3.22 -8.17
C ALA A 41 -14.21 4.62 -7.97
N GLY A 42 -13.43 5.71 -8.09
CA GLY A 42 -13.91 7.08 -7.92
C GLY A 42 -14.31 7.42 -6.48
N LEU A 43 -13.72 6.76 -5.48
CA LEU A 43 -14.11 6.91 -4.08
C LEU A 43 -13.13 7.77 -3.28
N THR A 44 -13.66 8.62 -2.38
CA THR A 44 -12.87 9.18 -1.28
C THR A 44 -12.62 8.13 -0.20
N ARG A 45 -11.75 8.42 0.76
CA ARG A 45 -11.47 7.49 1.88
C ARG A 45 -12.68 7.35 2.79
N GLU A 46 -13.42 8.43 3.00
CA GLU A 46 -14.65 8.50 3.77
C GLU A 46 -15.73 7.63 3.14
N GLN A 47 -15.96 7.79 1.83
CA GLN A 47 -16.93 6.99 1.08
C GLN A 47 -16.58 5.49 1.10
N LEU A 48 -15.29 5.15 0.98
CA LEU A 48 -14.87 3.77 1.09
C LEU A 48 -15.06 3.22 2.51
N ALA A 49 -14.75 4.03 3.53
CA ALA A 49 -14.95 3.65 4.92
C ALA A 49 -16.42 3.33 5.22
N GLU A 50 -17.35 4.16 4.72
CA GLU A 50 -18.80 3.92 4.80
C GLU A 50 -19.18 2.59 4.14
N ARG A 51 -18.72 2.34 2.91
CA ARG A 51 -18.98 1.08 2.18
C ARG A 51 -18.44 -0.15 2.90
N MET A 52 -17.29 -0.02 3.55
CA MET A 52 -16.64 -1.10 4.30
C MET A 52 -17.11 -1.20 5.75
N GLN A 53 -18.04 -0.34 6.18
CA GLN A 53 -18.52 -0.24 7.56
C GLN A 53 -17.36 -0.11 8.57
N THR A 54 -16.43 0.80 8.27
CA THR A 54 -15.25 1.08 9.08
C THR A 54 -14.98 2.60 9.16
N THR A 55 -13.85 2.99 9.74
CA THR A 55 -13.47 4.40 9.88
C THR A 55 -12.53 4.84 8.76
N GLN A 56 -12.55 6.13 8.42
CA GLN A 56 -11.56 6.73 7.53
C GLN A 56 -10.12 6.44 7.99
N SER A 57 -9.85 6.57 9.29
CA SER A 57 -8.52 6.26 9.88
C SER A 57 -8.10 4.80 9.68
N THR A 58 -9.06 3.87 9.55
CA THR A 58 -8.76 2.49 9.21
C THR A 58 -8.38 2.35 7.74
N ILE A 59 -9.07 3.07 6.84
CA ILE A 59 -8.71 3.12 5.41
C ILE A 59 -7.33 3.75 5.23
N GLU A 60 -7.03 4.85 5.92
CA GLU A 60 -5.71 5.51 5.88
C GLU A 60 -4.60 4.58 6.35
N ARG A 61 -4.81 3.85 7.45
CA ARG A 61 -3.84 2.87 7.93
C ARG A 61 -3.58 1.77 6.89
N MET A 62 -4.63 1.30 6.21
CA MET A 62 -4.49 0.32 5.12
C MET A 62 -3.72 0.90 3.91
N GLU A 63 -3.96 2.18 3.57
CA GLU A 63 -3.30 2.89 2.46
C GLU A 63 -1.92 3.45 2.82
N SER A 64 -1.46 3.30 4.06
CA SER A 64 -0.18 3.85 4.52
C SER A 64 1.04 2.99 4.18
N GLY A 65 0.84 1.68 4.03
CA GLY A 65 1.92 0.70 3.85
C GLY A 65 2.69 0.34 5.14
N HIS A 66 2.47 1.07 6.25
CA HIS A 66 3.12 0.79 7.53
C HIS A 66 2.53 -0.41 8.28
N THR A 67 1.28 -0.77 8.00
CA THR A 67 0.61 -1.90 8.65
C THR A 67 -0.05 -2.77 7.60
N MET A 68 0.34 -4.04 7.56
CA MET A 68 -0.22 -4.99 6.60
C MET A 68 -1.68 -5.33 6.97
N PRO A 69 -2.67 -5.07 6.10
CA PRO A 69 -4.01 -5.58 6.31
C PRO A 69 -4.03 -7.11 6.17
N SER A 70 -4.93 -7.77 6.91
CA SER A 70 -5.16 -9.19 6.72
C SER A 70 -5.78 -9.47 5.34
N LEU A 71 -5.61 -10.69 4.82
CA LEU A 71 -6.23 -11.11 3.56
C LEU A 71 -7.75 -10.90 3.56
N ARG A 72 -8.41 -11.10 4.71
CA ARG A 72 -9.84 -10.82 4.87
C ARG A 72 -10.17 -9.34 4.60
N ARG A 73 -9.36 -8.42 5.12
CA ARG A 73 -9.53 -6.98 4.88
C ARG A 73 -9.23 -6.60 3.43
N LEU A 74 -8.21 -7.20 2.82
CA LEU A 74 -7.92 -7.01 1.39
C LEU A 74 -9.10 -7.44 0.52
N SER A 75 -9.68 -8.60 0.77
CA SER A 75 -10.87 -9.08 0.04
C SER A 75 -12.08 -8.16 0.23
N GLY A 76 -12.31 -7.66 1.45
CA GLY A 76 -13.37 -6.69 1.73
C GLY A 76 -13.16 -5.36 0.99
N TYR A 77 -11.92 -4.86 0.99
CA TYR A 77 -11.54 -3.64 0.27
C TYR A 77 -11.73 -3.78 -1.24
N ALA A 78 -11.28 -4.91 -1.81
CA ALA A 78 -11.47 -5.22 -3.22
C ALA A 78 -12.97 -5.25 -3.57
N LYS A 79 -13.80 -5.92 -2.77
CA LYS A 79 -15.26 -5.92 -2.97
C LYS A 79 -15.86 -4.52 -2.95
N ALA A 80 -15.47 -3.69 -1.98
CA ALA A 80 -16.00 -2.32 -1.83
C ALA A 80 -15.59 -1.36 -2.97
N THR A 81 -14.47 -1.66 -3.63
CA THR A 81 -13.93 -0.93 -4.79
C THR A 81 -14.28 -1.57 -6.14
N GLY A 82 -15.09 -2.64 -6.16
CA GLY A 82 -15.43 -3.36 -7.40
C GLY A 82 -14.26 -4.11 -8.04
N SER A 83 -13.22 -4.41 -7.25
CA SER A 83 -12.01 -5.14 -7.65
C SER A 83 -12.04 -6.58 -7.13
N ARG A 84 -11.06 -7.39 -7.56
CA ARG A 84 -10.79 -8.73 -6.99
C ARG A 84 -9.33 -8.85 -6.58
N VAL A 85 -9.07 -9.59 -5.51
CA VAL A 85 -7.69 -9.92 -5.09
C VAL A 85 -7.16 -11.06 -5.96
N VAL A 86 -5.94 -10.91 -6.48
CA VAL A 86 -5.18 -11.96 -7.17
C VAL A 86 -3.84 -12.07 -6.48
N ILE A 87 -3.41 -13.30 -6.14
CA ILE A 87 -2.13 -13.57 -5.48
C ILE A 87 -1.35 -14.54 -6.35
N SER A 88 -0.09 -14.20 -6.62
CA SER A 88 0.87 -15.04 -7.33
C SER A 88 2.19 -15.07 -6.57
N LEU A 89 2.83 -16.23 -6.51
CA LEU A 89 4.17 -16.38 -5.95
C LEU A 89 5.18 -16.40 -7.10
N ALA A 90 6.29 -15.70 -6.94
CA ALA A 90 7.41 -15.71 -7.87
C ALA A 90 8.63 -16.36 -7.18
N ALA A 91 9.51 -16.95 -7.97
CA ALA A 91 10.77 -17.48 -7.45
C ALA A 91 11.63 -16.34 -6.90
N THR A 92 12.21 -16.54 -5.72
CA THR A 92 13.32 -15.74 -5.21
C THR A 92 14.56 -16.06 -6.04
N GLN A 93 15.14 -15.06 -6.69
CA GLN A 93 16.49 -15.16 -7.27
C GLN A 93 17.54 -15.03 -6.18
#